data_AF-A0A520N5H6-F1
#
_entry.id   AF-A0A520N5H6-F1
#
_cell.length_a   1.000
_cell.length_b   1.000
_cell.length_c   1.000
_cell.angle_alpha   90.00
_cell.angle_beta   90.00
_cell.angle_gamma   90.00
#
_symmetry.space_group_name_H-M   'P 1'
#
loop_
_entity.id
_entity.type
_entity.pdbx_description
1 polymer ?
#
loop_
_entity_poly.entity_id
_entity_poly.type
_entity_poly.pdbx_seq_one_letter_code
_entity_poly.pdbx_strand_id
1 'polypeptide(L)'
;MITRKMMASIFVLTVIILILSIEKIKLSWEVRTLHNNYENFRVENENLKDLNLRLVTQFHVENSPASIEKAAKESLLMEKKNPKRITLNEY
;
A
#
# COMPACT_ATOMS: atom_id res chain seq x y z
N MET A 1 -24.17 -55.82 -22.94
CA MET A 1 -24.02 -56.46 -21.61
C MET A 1 -22.80 -55.87 -20.94
N ILE A 2 -22.97 -55.03 -19.91
CA ILE A 2 -21.82 -54.41 -19.24
C ILE A 2 -21.07 -55.52 -18.49
N THR A 3 -19.79 -55.72 -18.82
CA THR A 3 -18.97 -56.72 -18.16
C THR A 3 -18.59 -56.24 -16.75
N ARG A 4 -18.44 -57.15 -15.78
CA ARG A 4 -18.04 -56.81 -14.41
C ARG A 4 -16.76 -55.95 -14.34
N LYS A 5 -15.84 -56.13 -15.30
CA LYS A 5 -14.61 -55.33 -15.42
C LYS A 5 -14.89 -53.86 -15.79
N MET A 6 -15.83 -53.60 -16.70
CA MET A 6 -16.25 -52.23 -17.03
C MET A 6 -16.94 -51.53 -15.84
N MET A 7 -17.79 -52.24 -15.08
CA MET A 7 -18.42 -51.69 -13.88
C MET A 7 -17.37 -51.26 -12.83
N ALA A 8 -16.36 -52.09 -12.60
CA ALA A 8 -15.27 -51.76 -11.67
C ALA A 8 -14.48 -50.53 -12.13
N SER A 9 -14.19 -50.42 -13.44
CA SER A 9 -13.49 -49.25 -14.00
C SER A 9 -14.30 -47.96 -13.84
N ILE A 10 -15.61 -47.99 -14.10
CA ILE A 10 -16.49 -46.83 -13.93
C ILE A 10 -16.53 -46.40 -12.46
N PHE A 11 -16.63 -47.38 -11.55
CA PHE A 11 -16.61 -47.11 -10.11
C PHE A 11 -15.30 -46.40 -9.67
N VAL A 12 -14.15 -46.91 -10.10
CA VAL A 12 -12.85 -46.28 -9.80
C VAL A 12 -12.78 -44.85 -10.33
N LEU A 13 -13.21 -44.62 -11.57
CA LEU A 13 -13.24 -43.29 -12.16
C LEU A 13 -14.16 -42.34 -11.39
N THR A 14 -15.34 -42.80 -10.94
CA THR A 14 -16.24 -41.96 -10.12
C THR A 14 -15.63 -41.58 -8.78
N VAL A 15 -14.88 -42.49 -8.13
CA VAL A 15 -14.17 -42.20 -6.88
C VAL A 15 -13.08 -41.15 -7.10
N ILE A 16 -12.30 -41.26 -8.19
CA ILE A 16 -11.26 -40.28 -8.53
C ILE A 16 -11.87 -38.90 -8.78
N ILE A 17 -12.96 -38.83 -9.55
CA ILE A 17 -13.67 -37.56 -9.82
C ILE A 17 -14.16 -36.92 -8.51
N LEU A 18 -14.64 -37.72 -7.55
CA LEU A 18 -15.10 -37.22 -6.27
C LEU A 18 -13.97 -36.59 -5.45
N ILE A 19 -12.81 -37.26 -5.38
CA ILE A 19 -11.62 -36.73 -4.70
C ILE A 19 -11.15 -35.42 -5.34
N LEU A 20 -11.04 -35.38 -6.67
CA LEU A 20 -10.65 -34.17 -7.41
C LEU A 20 -11.64 -33.01 -7.21
N SER A 21 -12.92 -33.32 -7.08
CA SER A 21 -13.96 -32.31 -6.86
C SER A 21 -13.86 -31.66 -5.48
N ILE A 22 -13.52 -32.43 -4.45
CA ILE A 22 -13.28 -31.90 -3.09
C ILE A 22 -12.05 -30.98 -3.10
N GLU A 23 -10.96 -31.40 -3.74
CA GLU A 23 -9.73 -30.59 -3.82
C GLU A 23 -9.98 -29.27 -4.57
N LYS A 24 -10.76 -29.31 -5.65
CA LYS A 24 -11.17 -28.09 -6.38
C LYS A 24 -11.92 -27.10 -5.50
N ILE A 25 -12.84 -27.59 -4.66
CA ILE A 25 -13.61 -26.72 -3.75
C ILE A 25 -12.66 -26.07 -2.74
N LYS A 26 -11.77 -26.85 -2.12
CA LYS A 26 -10.78 -26.34 -1.17
C LYS A 26 -9.88 -25.28 -1.80
N LEU A 27 -9.32 -25.57 -2.98
CA LEU A 27 -8.47 -24.64 -3.71
C LEU A 27 -9.23 -23.36 -4.07
N SER A 28 -10.50 -23.46 -4.50
CA SER A 28 -11.32 -22.30 -4.82
C SER A 28 -11.56 -21.39 -3.61
N TRP A 29 -11.70 -21.95 -2.41
CA TRP A 29 -11.83 -21.20 -1.17
C TRP A 29 -10.53 -20.47 -0.80
N GLU A 30 -9.39 -21.16 -0.96
CA GLU A 30 -8.08 -20.60 -0.69
C GLU A 30 -7.74 -19.46 -1.65
N VAL A 31 -7.98 -19.65 -2.95
CA VAL A 31 -7.81 -18.62 -3.98
C VAL A 31 -8.69 -17.41 -3.70
N ARG A 32 -9.95 -17.61 -3.28
CA ARG A 32 -10.85 -16.50 -2.95
C ARG A 32 -10.35 -15.70 -1.74
N THR A 33 -9.90 -16.40 -0.70
CA THR A 33 -9.33 -15.76 0.49
C THR A 33 -8.07 -14.97 0.14
N LEU A 34 -7.17 -15.59 -0.64
CA LEU A 34 -5.93 -14.96 -1.08
C LEU A 34 -6.20 -13.72 -1.93
N HIS A 35 -7.15 -13.78 -2.85
CA HIS A 35 -7.52 -12.64 -3.70
C HIS A 35 -8.07 -11.47 -2.87
N ASN A 36 -9.00 -11.74 -1.94
CA ASN A 36 -9.53 -10.70 -1.07
C ASN A 36 -8.45 -10.03 -0.21
N ASN A 37 -7.55 -10.84 0.35
CA ASN A 37 -6.43 -10.32 1.15
C ASN A 37 -5.49 -9.47 0.29
N TYR A 38 -5.17 -9.93 -0.92
CA TYR A 38 -4.33 -9.18 -1.85
C TYR A 38 -4.95 -7.82 -2.21
N GLU A 39 -6.25 -7.79 -2.52
CA GLU A 39 -6.95 -6.54 -2.83
C GLU A 39 -6.94 -5.59 -1.62
N ASN A 40 -7.14 -6.11 -0.40
CA ASN A 40 -7.05 -5.30 0.81
C ASN A 40 -5.64 -4.71 1.00
N PHE A 41 -4.60 -5.54 0.87
CA PHE A 41 -3.21 -5.07 0.95
C PHE A 41 -2.88 -4.06 -0.14
N ARG A 42 -3.42 -4.21 -1.36
CA ARG A 42 -3.20 -3.25 -2.44
C ARG A 42 -3.76 -1.88 -2.07
N VAL A 43 -5.01 -1.83 -1.62
CA VAL A 43 -5.67 -0.58 -1.22
C VAL A 43 -4.96 0.06 -0.03
N GLU A 44 -4.59 -0.72 0.98
CA GLU A 44 -3.87 -0.20 2.15
C GLU A 44 -2.50 0.37 1.77
N ASN A 45 -1.77 -0.30 0.88
CA ASN A 45 -0.49 0.18 0.38
C ASN A 45 -0.61 1.47 -0.45
N GLU A 46 -1.66 1.60 -1.26
CA GLU A 46 -1.94 2.84 -2.00
C GLU A 46 -2.24 4.00 -1.03
N ASN A 47 -3.05 3.75 -0.01
CA ASN A 47 -3.36 4.74 1.03
C ASN A 47 -2.10 5.17 1.80
N LEU A 48 -1.23 4.23 2.14
CA LEU A 48 0.04 4.52 2.82
C LEU A 48 0.98 5.37 1.94
N LYS A 49 1.02 5.10 0.63
CA LYS A 49 1.81 5.91 -0.32
C LYS A 49 1.30 7.34 -0.42
N ASP A 50 -0.02 7.52 -0.51
CA ASP A 50 -0.64 8.86 -0.53
C ASP A 50 -0.37 9.60 0.79
N LEU A 51 -0.54 8.93 1.93
CA LEU A 51 -0.25 9.51 3.23
C LEU A 51 1.22 9.93 3.35
N ASN A 52 2.15 9.09 2.92
CA ASN A 52 3.57 9.40 2.95
C ASN A 52 3.88 10.63 2.07
N LEU A 53 3.32 10.73 0.87
CA LEU A 53 3.49 11.89 0.00
C LEU A 53 2.98 13.17 0.66
N ARG A 54 1.81 13.12 1.30
CA ARG A 54 1.24 14.26 2.04
C ARG A 54 2.15 14.68 3.19
N LEU A 55 2.63 13.73 3.99
CA LEU A 55 3.50 14.01 5.14
C LEU A 55 4.83 14.62 4.70
N VAL A 56 5.47 14.09 3.66
CA VAL A 56 6.71 14.65 3.09
C VAL A 56 6.47 16.07 2.57
N THR A 57 5.35 16.29 1.89
CA THR A 57 4.99 17.62 1.38
C THR A 57 4.76 18.60 2.53
N GLN A 58 4.01 18.21 3.55
CA GLN A 58 3.77 19.00 4.76
C GLN A 58 5.10 19.34 5.45
N PHE A 59 5.97 18.36 5.61
CA PHE A 59 7.28 18.56 6.21
C PHE A 59 8.08 19.64 5.45
N HIS A 60 8.15 19.58 4.13
CA HIS A 60 8.87 20.60 3.35
C HIS A 60 8.20 21.98 3.39
N VAL A 61 6.86 22.04 3.42
CA VAL A 61 6.12 23.30 3.50
C VAL A 61 6.30 23.96 4.86
N GLU A 62 6.17 23.21 5.95
CA GLU A 62 6.32 23.71 7.32
C GLU A 62 7.76 24.14 7.62
N ASN A 63 8.74 23.39 7.11
CA ASN A 63 10.17 23.73 7.23
C ASN A 63 10.64 24.73 6.16
N SER A 64 9.75 25.26 5.31
CA SER A 64 10.15 26.28 4.36
C SER A 64 10.52 27.58 5.08
N PRO A 65 11.47 28.39 4.55
CA PRO A 65 11.88 29.64 5.18
C PRO A 65 10.71 30.61 5.42
N ALA A 66 9.72 30.62 4.51
CA ALA A 66 8.53 31.45 4.62
C ALA A 66 7.64 31.01 5.80
N SER A 67 7.40 29.70 5.94
CA SER A 67 6.63 29.14 7.05
C SER A 67 7.34 29.34 8.39
N ILE A 68 8.67 29.17 8.43
CA ILE A 68 9.48 29.42 9.63
C ILE A 68 9.44 30.91 10.01
N GLU A 69 9.60 31.82 9.04
CA GLU A 69 9.51 33.27 9.29
C GLU A 69 8.11 33.66 9.80
N LYS A 70 7.06 33.06 9.23
CA LYS A 70 5.68 33.25 9.68
C LYS A 70 5.48 32.75 11.12
N ALA A 71 5.90 31.51 11.41
CA ALA A 71 5.80 30.93 12.74
C ALA A 71 6.60 31.73 13.79
N ALA A 72 7.80 32.21 13.43
CA ALA A 72 8.61 33.06 14.30
C ALA A 72 7.95 34.42 14.59
N LYS A 73 7.32 35.03 13.59
CA LYS A 73 6.54 36.27 13.78
C LYS A 73 5.30 36.05 14.64
N GLU A 74 4.54 34.99 14.38
CA GLU A 74 3.25 34.74 15.05
C GLU A 74 3.43 34.20 16.48
N SER A 75 4.36 33.26 16.69
CA SER A 75 4.53 32.58 17.99
C SER A 75 5.53 33.27 18.91
N LEU A 76 6.59 33.85 18.35
CA LEU A 76 7.69 34.46 19.12
C LEU A 76 7.72 36.00 19.01
N LEU A 77 6.77 36.59 18.27
CA LEU A 77 6.69 38.03 18.02
C LEU A 77 8.00 38.62 17.45
N MET A 78 8.74 37.81 16.68
CA MET A 78 10.01 38.24 16.09
C MET A 78 9.80 39.27 14.97
N GLU A 79 10.61 40.33 14.95
CA GLU A 79 10.61 41.32 13.87
C GLU A 79 11.82 41.16 12.94
N LYS A 80 11.60 41.37 11.64
CA LYS A 80 12.65 41.23 10.62
C LYS A 80 13.61 42.41 10.67
N LYS A 81 14.89 42.14 10.95
CA LYS A 81 15.95 43.15 10.90
C LYS A 81 16.47 43.32 9.47
N ASN A 82 16.54 44.57 9.00
CA ASN A 82 17.13 44.88 7.70
C ASN A 82 18.64 44.59 7.68
N PRO A 83 19.18 44.02 6.58
CA PRO A 83 20.61 43.77 6.46
C PRO A 83 21.39 45.08 6.43
N LYS A 84 22.53 45.15 7.13
CA LYS A 84 23.48 46.26 7.00
C LYS A 84 24.39 45.99 5.81
N ARG A 85 24.42 46.90 4.84
CA ARG A 85 25.43 46.86 3.78
C ARG A 85 26.79 47.20 4.38
N ILE A 86 27.76 46.28 4.22
CA ILE A 86 29.16 46.50 4.57
C ILE A 86 29.89 46.72 3.26
N THR A 87 30.39 47.93 3.02
CA THR A 87 31.33 48.22 1.93
C THR A 87 32.73 47.90 2.42
N LEU A 88 33.32 46.83 1.90
CA LEU A 88 34.76 46.58 2.04
C LEU A 88 35.46 47.53 1.08
N ASN A 89 36.13 48.55 1.60
CA ASN A 89 37.09 49.32 0.82
C ASN A 89 38.30 48.41 0.59
N GLU A 90 38.35 47.76 -0.57
CA GLU A 90 39.57 47.15 -1.09
C GLU A 90 40.52 48.31 -1.45
N TYR A 91 41.59 48.43 -0.66
CA TYR A 91 42.73 49.33 -0.91
C TYR A 91 43.77 48.61 -1.76
#